data_AF-A0A853LNY3-F1
#
_entry.id   AF-A0A853LNY3-F1
#
_cell.length_a   1.000
_cell.length_b   1.000
_cell.length_c   1.000
_cell.angle_alpha   90.00
_cell.angle_beta   90.00
_cell.angle_gamma   90.00
#
_symmetry.space_group_name_H-M   'P 1'
#
loop_
_entity.id
_entity.type
_entity.pdbx_description
1 polymer ?
#
loop_
_entity_poly.entity_id
_entity_poly.type
_entity_poly.pdbx_seq_one_letter_code
_entity_poly.pdbx_strand_id
1 'polypeptide(L)' 'MVEDSLLSILVCPADRGPLVFVPDGDGLLYNPRLRRAYRIEDGIPVLLVGEARDVDDEEHARLTERARPADPR' A
#
# COMPACT_ATOMS: atom_id res chain seq x y z
N MET A 1 -16.92 -13.44 1.82
CA MET A 1 -16.73 -12.13 1.18
C MET A 1 -16.17 -11.23 2.24
N VAL A 2 -14.88 -10.90 2.16
CA VAL A 2 -14.28 -9.94 3.10
C VAL A 2 -14.86 -8.58 2.72
N GLU A 3 -15.56 -7.94 3.66
CA GLU A 3 -16.28 -6.69 3.44
C GLU A 3 -15.34 -5.57 2.97
N ASP A 4 -15.70 -4.96 1.84
CA ASP A 4 -15.06 -3.83 1.16
C ASP A 4 -14.78 -2.64 2.10
N SER A 5 -15.57 -2.53 3.17
CA SER A 5 -15.45 -1.50 4.21
C SER A 5 -14.14 -1.56 5.01
N LEU A 6 -13.42 -2.69 5.01
CA LEU A 6 -12.13 -2.82 5.69
C LEU A 6 -10.97 -2.15 4.91
N LEU A 7 -11.08 -2.04 3.58
CA LEU A 7 -10.04 -1.42 2.73
C LEU A 7 -10.06 0.11 2.85
N SER A 8 -11.21 0.73 3.11
CA SER A 8 -11.36 2.18 3.32
C SER A 8 -10.69 2.71 4.59
N ILE A 9 -10.25 1.82 5.50
CA ILE A 9 -9.62 2.16 6.79
C ILE A 9 -8.08 2.04 6.71
N LEU A 10 -7.53 1.44 5.65
CA LEU A 10 -6.11 1.13 5.58
C LEU A 10 -5.27 2.40 5.34
N VAL A 11 -4.96 3.04 6.45
CA VAL A 11 -4.03 4.15 6.54
C VAL A 11 -2.62 3.63 6.82
N CYS A 12 -1.64 4.42 6.39
CA CYS A 12 -0.26 4.19 6.75
C CYS A 12 -0.10 4.24 8.29
N PRO A 13 0.52 3.24 8.91
CA PRO A 13 0.72 3.20 10.37
C PRO A 13 1.64 4.33 10.88
N ALA A 14 2.47 4.93 10.01
CA ALA A 14 3.42 5.97 10.38
C ALA A 14 2.83 7.39 10.32
N ASP A 15 2.08 7.74 9.26
CA ASP A 15 1.55 9.10 9.04
C ASP A 15 0.03 9.19 9.02
N ARG A 16 -0.67 8.07 9.22
CA ARG A 16 -2.14 7.97 9.26
C ARG A 16 -2.88 8.49 8.02
N GLY A 17 -2.20 8.67 6.90
CA GLY A 17 -2.87 9.03 5.65
C GLY A 17 -3.08 7.84 4.72
N PRO A 18 -3.70 8.08 3.55
CA PRO A 18 -4.13 7.03 2.66
C PRO A 18 -2.95 6.27 2.04
N LEU A 19 -3.17 4.99 1.79
CA LEU A 19 -2.31 4.11 1.01
C LEU A 19 -2.92 3.87 -0.37
N VAL A 20 -2.06 3.65 -1.36
CA VAL A 20 -2.49 3.23 -2.71
C VAL A 20 -2.18 1.76 -2.90
N PHE A 21 -3.07 1.05 -3.59
CA PHE A 21 -2.84 -0.35 -3.92
C PHE A 21 -2.06 -0.42 -5.23
N VAL A 22 -0.97 -1.19 -5.23
CA VAL A 22 -0.20 -1.48 -6.43
C VAL A 22 -0.35 -2.97 -6.75
N PRO A 23 -0.91 -3.33 -7.91
CA PRO A 23 -1.02 -4.73 -8.32
C PRO A 23 0.36 -5.23 -8.78
N ASP A 24 1.13 -5.81 -7.87
CA ASP A 24 2.45 -6.39 -8.10
C ASP A 24 2.56 -7.75 -7.39
N GLY A 25 2.60 -8.86 -8.15
CA GLY A 25 2.47 -10.20 -7.58
C GLY A 25 1.14 -10.37 -6.84
N ASP A 26 1.20 -10.72 -5.54
CA ASP A 26 0.05 -10.80 -4.63
C ASP A 26 -0.54 -9.42 -4.25
N GLY A 27 0.13 -8.33 -4.67
CA GLY A 27 -0.26 -6.95 -4.39
C GLY A 27 0.53 -6.33 -3.23
N LEU A 28 0.64 -5.00 -3.25
CA LEU A 28 1.27 -4.24 -2.17
C LEU A 28 0.52 -2.93 -1.91
N LEU A 29 0.64 -2.43 -0.68
CA LEU A 29 0.17 -1.10 -0.31
C LEU A 29 1.35 -0.15 -0.29
N TYR A 30 1.20 0.99 -0.95
CA TYR A 30 2.27 1.97 -1.11
C TYR A 30 1.87 3.32 -0.50
N ASN A 31 2.80 3.93 0.23
CA ASN A 31 2.70 5.32 0.66
C ASN A 31 3.67 6.17 -0.19
N PRO A 32 3.18 6.92 -1.20
CA PRO A 32 4.02 7.78 -2.02
C PRO A 32 4.62 8.97 -1.27
N ARG A 33 4.01 9.38 -0.13
CA ARG A 33 4.48 10.53 0.67
C ARG A 33 5.72 10.20 1.48
N LEU A 34 5.75 9.00 2.07
CA LEU A 34 6.89 8.49 2.84
C LEU A 34 7.80 7.55 2.05
N ARG A 35 7.43 7.22 0.81
CA ARG A 35 8.09 6.23 -0.05
C ARG A 35 8.26 4.88 0.63
N ARG A 36 7.17 4.38 1.21
CA ARG A 36 7.14 3.10 1.91
C ARG A 36 6.18 2.13 1.29
N ALA A 37 6.65 0.91 1.05
CA ALA A 37 5.84 -0.20 0.58
C ALA A 37 5.58 -1.21 1.71
N TYR A 38 4.34 -1.67 1.79
CA TYR A 38 3.86 -2.69 2.71
C TYR A 38 3.38 -3.88 1.90
N ARG A 39 3.92 -5.06 2.17
CA ARG A 39 3.58 -6.30 1.48
C ARG A 39 2.20 -6.82 1.92
N ILE A 40 1.57 -7.61 1.06
CA ILE A 40 0.37 -8.37 1.38
C ILE A 40 0.77 -9.85 1.41
N GLU A 41 0.48 -10.53 2.51
CA GLU A 41 0.76 -11.95 2.71
C GLU A 41 -0.55 -12.68 2.98
N ASP A 42 -0.86 -13.72 2.20
CA ASP A 42 -2.12 -14.47 2.30
C ASP A 42 -3.38 -13.59 2.27
N GLY A 43 -3.33 -12.49 1.51
CA GLY A 43 -4.42 -11.50 1.43
C GLY A 43 -4.52 -10.55 2.64
N ILE A 44 -3.56 -10.60 3.57
CA ILE A 44 -3.50 -9.75 4.76
C ILE A 44 -2.39 -8.70 4.59
N PRO A 45 -2.71 -7.40 4.66
CA PRO A 45 -1.70 -6.34 4.61
C PRO A 45 -0.84 -6.29 5.87
N VAL A 46 0.48 -6.35 5.70
CA VAL A 46 1.44 -6.23 6.81
C VAL A 46 1.74 -4.76 7.08
N LEU A 47 0.86 -4.08 7.82
CA LEU A 47 0.99 -2.66 8.19
C LEU A 47 1.87 -2.44 9.42
N LEU A 48 3.09 -2.99 9.39
CA LEU A 48 4.08 -2.78 10.44
C LEU A 48 5.16 -1.82 9.95
N VAL A 49 5.38 -0.73 10.70
CA VAL A 49 6.35 0.33 10.35
C VAL A 49 7.77 -0.23 10.17
N GLY A 50 8.15 -1.25 10.95
CA GLY A 50 9.47 -1.89 10.88
C GLY A 50 9.64 -2.91 9.76
N GLU A 51 8.53 -3.44 9.23
CA GLU A 51 8.52 -4.37 8.09
C GLU A 51 8.31 -3.63 6.76
N ALA A 52 8.08 -2.32 6.82
CA ALA A 52 7.94 -1.49 5.65
C ALA A 52 9.26 -1.43 4.87
N ARG A 53 9.17 -1.60 3.56
CA ARG A 53 10.31 -1.47 2.66
C ARG A 53 10.42 -0.04 2.16
N ASP A 54 11.62 0.54 2.24
CA ASP A 54 11.90 1.82 1.61
C ASP A 54 11.97 1.66 0.10
N VAL A 55 11.45 2.67 -0.60
CA VAL A 55 11.34 2.70 -2.06
C VAL A 55 12.22 3.84 -2.59
N ASP A 56 13.11 3.52 -3.52
CA ASP A 56 13.98 4.49 -4.16
C ASP A 56 13.23 5.36 -5.20
N ASP A 57 13.92 6.31 -5.82
CA ASP A 57 13.31 7.23 -6.80
C ASP A 57 12.78 6.51 -8.04
N GLU A 58 13.50 5.50 -8.53
CA GLU A 58 13.15 4.78 -9.75
C GLU A 58 11.90 3.93 -9.52
N GLU A 59 11.89 3.20 -8.42
CA GLU A 59 10.78 2.36 -8.02
C GLU A 59 9.57 3.21 -7.61
N HIS A 60 9.78 4.37 -6.97
CA HIS A 60 8.70 5.31 -6.66
C HIS A 60 7.93 5.72 -7.93
N ALA A 61 8.65 6.05 -9.01
CA ALA A 61 8.03 6.39 -10.28
C ALA A 61 7.18 5.21 -10.80
N ARG A 62 7.76 4.01 -10.85
CA ARG A 62 7.08 2.79 -11.32
C ARG A 62 5.83 2.44 -10.49
N LEU A 63 5.92 2.53 -9.17
CA LEU A 63 4.80 2.23 -8.26
C LEU A 63 3.70 3.27 -8.39
N THR A 64 4.05 4.55 -8.54
CA THR A 64 3.08 5.64 -8.68
C THR A 64 2.32 5.55 -10.00
N GLU A 65 2.96 5.14 -11.10
CA GLU A 65 2.29 4.91 -12.39
C GLU A 65 1.30 3.74 -12.35
N ARG A 66 1.62 2.69 -11.59
CA ARG A 66 0.79 1.48 -11.46
C ARG A 66 -0.24 1.58 -10.34
N ALA A 67 -0.07 2.53 -9.42
CA ALA A 67 -0.90 2.71 -8.26
C ALA A 67 -2.35 2.96 -8.67
N ARG A 68 -3.25 2.24 -8.03
CA ARG A 68 -4.68 2.52 -8.03
C ARG A 68 -5.04 3.01 -6.64
N PRO A 69 -6.01 3.92 -6.52
CA PRO A 69 -6.64 4.15 -5.22
C PRO A 69 -7.05 2.77 -4.68
N ALA A 70 -6.76 2.49 -3.42
CA ALA A 70 -7.23 1.24 -2.79
C ALA A 70 -8.78 1.19 -2.69
N ASP A 71 -9.45 2.26 -3.13
CA ASP A 71 -10.90 2.46 -3.23
C ASP A 71 -11.35 2.43 -4.70
N PRO A 72 -11.94 1.32 -5.18
CA PRO A 72 -12.74 1.31 -6.38
C PRO A 72 -14.19 1.65 -5.97
N ARG A 73 -14.60 2.90 -6.14
CA ARG A 73 -16.01 3.32 -6.07
C ARG A 73 -16.94 2.39 -6.87
#